data_AF-A0A2J7PQ59-F1
#
_entry.id   AF-A0A2J7PQ59-F1
#
_cell.length_a   1.000
_cell.length_b   1.000
_cell.length_c   1.000
_cell.angle_alpha   90.00
_cell.angle_beta   90.00
_cell.angle_gamma   90.00
#
_symmetry.space_group_name_H-M   'P 1'
#
loop_
_entity.id
_entity.type
_entity.pdbx_description
1 polymer ?
#
loop_
_entity_poly.entity_id
_entity_poly.type
_entity_poly.pdbx_seq_one_letter_code
_entity_poly.pdbx_strand_id
1 'polypeptide(L)'
;MEDTRKKSVYVKIIEQPASKALRFRYKCEGRSAGSIPGVNSTPENKTFPTIEIVGYKGAAVVVVSCVTKDRPFRAHPHSLVGKEGCKRGICTVPIKEETMTASFCNLGIQCVKKKDIEEALKIREEIRVDPFRTGFSHRNQPTSIDLNAVRLCFQVFLEDGVPNKFTYPLTPVVSDPIYDKKAMSDLVICKLSDCTCTVAGGKEIILLCEKVAKEDIQIHFYEERDGNIVWEGFGDFQPTHVHKQVAISFRTPRYKLLEVEAPVKVNIQLRRPSDGATSEPLPFEYLPLDS
;
A
#
# COMPACT_ATOMS: atom_id res chain seq x y z
N MET A 1 -34.64 26.52 -5.54
CA MET A 1 -33.42 27.09 -6.18
C MET A 1 -32.14 26.79 -5.40
N GLU A 2 -32.19 26.68 -4.07
CA GLU A 2 -31.04 26.34 -3.22
C GLU A 2 -30.60 24.87 -3.34
N ASP A 3 -31.56 23.96 -3.48
CA ASP A 3 -31.34 22.51 -3.64
C ASP A 3 -30.65 22.12 -4.96
N THR A 4 -30.85 22.91 -6.03
CA THR A 4 -30.20 22.67 -7.34
C THR A 4 -28.72 23.10 -7.35
N ARG A 5 -28.31 24.08 -6.52
CA ARG A 5 -26.91 24.51 -6.40
C ARG A 5 -26.07 23.55 -5.57
N LYS A 6 -26.67 22.88 -4.57
CA LYS A 6 -25.94 21.91 -3.74
C LYS A 6 -25.62 20.60 -4.47
N LYS A 7 -26.29 20.29 -5.59
CA LYS A 7 -25.99 19.12 -6.45
C LYS A 7 -24.69 19.23 -7.26
N SER A 8 -24.15 20.42 -7.48
CA SER A 8 -22.87 20.62 -8.17
C SER A 8 -21.67 20.64 -7.23
N VAL A 9 -21.88 20.53 -5.92
CA VAL A 9 -20.81 20.56 -4.92
C VAL A 9 -20.21 19.17 -4.78
N TYR A 10 -18.89 19.07 -4.89
CA TYR A 10 -18.18 17.80 -4.74
C TYR A 10 -16.80 18.00 -4.10
N VAL A 11 -16.26 16.90 -3.59
CA VAL A 11 -14.91 16.86 -3.01
C VAL A 11 -13.94 16.38 -4.08
N LYS A 12 -12.82 17.10 -4.24
CA LYS A 12 -11.72 16.73 -5.11
C LYS A 12 -10.48 16.48 -4.26
N ILE A 13 -9.80 15.36 -4.48
CA ILE A 13 -8.45 15.16 -3.93
C ILE A 13 -7.49 15.91 -4.85
N ILE A 14 -6.84 16.95 -4.33
CA ILE A 14 -5.84 17.74 -5.09
C ILE A 14 -4.43 17.20 -4.89
N GLU A 15 -4.19 16.49 -3.78
CA GLU A 15 -2.97 15.75 -3.55
C GLU A 15 -3.26 14.40 -2.90
N GLN A 16 -2.89 13.32 -3.58
CA GLN A 16 -3.02 11.95 -3.09
C GLN A 16 -1.96 11.63 -2.03
N PRO A 17 -2.20 10.67 -1.12
CA PRO A 17 -1.16 10.15 -0.25
C PRO A 17 -0.11 9.38 -1.04
N ALA A 18 1.15 9.47 -0.64
CA ALA A 18 2.19 8.61 -1.17
C ALA A 18 1.93 7.16 -0.78
N SER A 19 1.98 6.25 -1.75
CA SER A 19 1.52 4.87 -1.58
C SER A 19 2.43 4.02 -0.68
N LYS A 20 3.75 4.24 -0.67
CA LYS A 20 4.73 3.36 0.03
C LYS A 20 5.67 4.10 0.99
N ALA A 21 5.32 5.32 1.39
CA ALA A 21 6.22 6.17 2.18
C ALA A 21 6.10 5.98 3.70
N LEU A 22 4.97 5.46 4.19
CA LEU A 22 4.67 5.41 5.62
C LEU A 22 4.74 4.00 6.18
N ARG A 23 5.46 3.83 7.30
CA ARG A 23 5.38 2.63 8.13
C ARG A 23 4.22 2.74 9.11
N PHE A 24 3.33 1.76 9.12
CA PHE A 24 2.27 1.69 10.13
C PHE A 24 2.86 1.28 11.48
N ARG A 25 2.31 1.84 12.56
CA ARG A 25 2.86 1.67 13.91
C ARG A 25 1.88 1.01 14.85
N TYR A 26 2.35 0.05 15.63
CA TYR A 26 1.54 -0.51 16.71
C TYR A 26 1.46 0.46 17.88
N LYS A 27 0.32 0.46 18.59
CA LYS A 27 0.13 1.25 19.81
C LYS A 27 1.22 1.00 20.86
N CYS A 28 1.71 -0.24 20.96
CA CYS A 28 2.75 -0.62 21.91
C CYS A 28 4.16 -0.12 21.55
N GLU A 29 4.39 0.47 20.36
CA GLU A 29 5.70 1.04 20.00
C GLU A 29 6.01 2.34 20.77
N GLY A 30 5.00 2.99 21.39
CA GLY A 30 5.20 4.18 22.23
C GLY A 30 5.73 5.42 21.48
N ARG A 31 5.68 5.41 20.14
CA ARG A 31 6.15 6.49 19.26
C ARG A 31 4.98 7.08 18.48
N SER A 32 5.16 8.30 17.99
CA SER A 32 4.26 8.87 16.98
C SER A 32 4.16 7.93 15.77
N ALA A 33 2.96 7.80 15.19
CA ALA A 33 2.74 6.97 14.01
C ALA A 33 3.29 7.58 12.70
N GLY A 34 4.06 8.68 12.81
CA GLY A 34 4.57 9.41 11.66
C GLY A 34 3.51 10.32 11.03
N SER A 35 3.78 10.76 9.79
CA SER A 35 2.85 11.51 8.97
C SER A 35 2.78 10.90 7.57
N ILE A 36 1.59 10.76 7.02
CA ILE A 36 1.33 10.34 5.63
C ILE A 36 1.77 11.49 4.72
N PRO A 37 2.84 11.35 3.93
CA PRO A 37 3.23 12.39 2.99
C PRO A 37 2.33 12.35 1.75
N GLY A 38 2.28 13.46 1.04
CA GLY A 38 1.66 13.56 -0.28
C GLY A 38 2.51 12.87 -1.35
N VAL A 39 1.90 12.49 -2.46
CA VAL A 39 2.57 11.81 -3.58
C VAL A 39 3.69 12.67 -4.21
N ASN A 40 3.58 14.00 -4.12
CA ASN A 40 4.59 14.92 -4.63
C ASN A 40 5.61 15.37 -3.57
N SER A 41 5.58 14.78 -2.38
CA SER A 41 6.44 15.19 -1.27
C SER A 41 7.89 14.83 -1.55
N THR A 42 8.79 15.79 -1.41
CA THR A 42 10.24 15.58 -1.45
C THR A 42 10.87 15.79 -0.06
N PRO A 43 12.15 15.43 0.15
CA PRO A 43 12.85 15.73 1.40
C PRO A 43 12.90 17.23 1.73
N GLU A 44 13.04 18.08 0.72
CA GLU A 44 13.14 19.54 0.82
C GLU A 44 11.76 20.20 0.92
N ASN A 45 10.77 19.69 0.17
CA ASN A 45 9.42 20.21 0.14
C ASN A 45 8.40 19.14 0.55
N LYS A 46 8.04 19.15 1.84
CA LYS A 46 7.08 18.18 2.38
C LYS A 46 5.66 18.62 2.06
N THR A 47 4.98 17.78 1.28
CA THR A 47 3.56 17.94 0.95
C THR A 47 2.74 16.83 1.60
N PHE A 48 1.41 16.95 1.58
CA PHE A 48 0.52 16.10 2.35
C PHE A 48 -0.78 15.84 1.61
N PRO A 49 -1.51 14.75 1.92
CA PRO A 49 -2.83 14.52 1.36
C PRO A 49 -3.70 15.76 1.56
N THR A 50 -4.32 16.23 0.49
CA THR A 50 -5.07 17.50 0.51
C THR A 50 -6.31 17.37 -0.35
N ILE A 51 -7.43 17.85 0.17
CA ILE A 51 -8.72 17.91 -0.53
C ILE A 51 -9.17 19.36 -0.73
N GLU A 52 -10.05 19.54 -1.70
CA GLU A 52 -10.73 20.80 -2.03
C GLU A 52 -12.24 20.53 -2.18
N ILE A 53 -13.08 21.42 -1.64
CA ILE A 53 -14.51 21.44 -1.98
C ILE A 53 -14.72 22.35 -3.19
N VAL A 54 -15.20 21.78 -4.28
CA VAL A 54 -15.49 22.52 -5.51
C VAL A 54 -16.97 22.90 -5.55
N GLY A 55 -17.25 24.16 -5.92
CA GLY A 55 -18.62 24.67 -6.12
C GLY A 55 -19.31 25.15 -4.84
N TYR A 56 -18.60 25.29 -3.72
CA TYR A 56 -19.13 25.77 -2.44
C TYR A 56 -18.15 26.77 -1.81
N LYS A 57 -18.68 27.73 -1.04
CA LYS A 57 -17.89 28.63 -0.20
C LYS A 57 -18.64 28.89 1.10
N GLY A 58 -18.12 28.38 2.22
CA GLY A 58 -18.68 28.53 3.56
C GLY A 58 -18.11 27.52 4.55
N ALA A 59 -18.64 27.50 5.78
CA ALA A 59 -18.17 26.59 6.80
C ALA A 59 -18.43 25.11 6.44
N ALA A 60 -17.39 24.29 6.53
CA ALA A 60 -17.48 22.85 6.31
C ALA A 60 -16.54 22.09 7.24
N VAL A 61 -16.87 20.82 7.51
CA VAL A 61 -16.01 19.90 8.27
C VAL A 61 -15.77 18.64 7.47
N VAL A 62 -14.55 18.12 7.55
CA VAL A 62 -14.20 16.81 6.97
C VAL A 62 -13.93 15.79 8.07
N VAL A 63 -14.49 14.61 7.91
CA VAL A 63 -14.19 13.41 8.68
C VAL A 63 -13.41 12.44 7.78
N VAL A 64 -12.21 12.07 8.23
CA VAL A 64 -11.33 11.12 7.56
C VAL A 64 -11.30 9.83 8.34
N SER A 65 -11.45 8.70 7.65
CA SER A 65 -11.35 7.35 8.23
C SER A 65 -10.61 6.40 7.30
N CYS A 66 -10.05 5.32 7.85
CA CYS A 66 -9.44 4.26 7.04
C CYS A 66 -10.51 3.29 6.52
N VAL A 67 -10.44 2.96 5.23
CA VAL A 67 -11.26 1.92 4.58
C VAL A 67 -10.38 0.87 3.91
N THR A 68 -10.96 -0.29 3.60
CA THR A 68 -10.29 -1.39 2.88
C THR A 68 -9.78 -0.94 1.52
N LYS A 69 -8.68 -1.55 1.05
CA LYS A 69 -8.06 -1.26 -0.25
C LYS A 69 -9.02 -1.50 -1.42
N ASP A 70 -9.75 -2.60 -1.38
CA ASP A 70 -10.59 -3.07 -2.48
C ASP A 70 -12.07 -2.80 -2.25
N ARG A 71 -12.84 -2.77 -3.34
CA ARG A 71 -14.30 -2.63 -3.32
C ARG A 71 -14.96 -3.97 -2.93
N PRO A 72 -16.09 -3.97 -2.20
CA PRO A 72 -16.74 -2.80 -1.59
C PRO A 72 -15.89 -2.23 -0.44
N PHE A 73 -15.76 -0.91 -0.39
CA PHE A 73 -14.97 -0.23 0.64
C PHE A 73 -15.64 -0.36 2.00
N ARG A 74 -15.00 -1.08 2.92
CA ARG A 74 -15.47 -1.33 4.28
C ARG A 74 -14.63 -0.57 5.28
N ALA A 75 -15.18 -0.28 6.46
CA ALA A 75 -14.41 0.30 7.56
C ALA A 75 -13.20 -0.58 7.91
N HIS A 76 -12.01 0.03 7.97
CA HIS A 76 -10.77 -0.67 8.27
C HIS A 76 -10.49 -0.66 9.79
N PRO A 77 -9.92 -1.74 10.37
CA PRO A 77 -9.63 -1.81 11.81
C PRO A 77 -8.50 -0.86 12.25
N HIS A 78 -7.59 -0.48 11.34
CA HIS A 78 -6.53 0.50 11.67
C HIS A 78 -7.10 1.88 12.02
N SER A 79 -6.34 2.62 12.81
CA SER A 79 -6.74 3.94 13.32
C SER A 79 -5.92 5.06 12.70
N LEU A 80 -6.59 6.15 12.35
CA LEU A 80 -5.90 7.42 12.14
C LEU A 80 -5.55 8.03 13.50
N VAL A 81 -4.30 8.43 13.65
CA VAL A 81 -3.78 9.10 14.85
C VAL A 81 -2.97 10.31 14.41
N GLY A 82 -2.97 11.36 15.23
CA GLY A 82 -2.33 12.62 14.88
C GLY A 82 -2.40 13.61 16.04
N LYS A 83 -1.76 14.77 15.87
CA LYS A 83 -1.73 15.82 16.91
C LYS A 83 -3.10 16.49 17.09
N GLU A 84 -3.83 16.69 16.00
CA GLU A 84 -5.07 17.47 15.96
C GLU A 84 -6.18 16.68 15.26
N GLY A 85 -7.42 16.88 15.71
CA GLY A 85 -8.61 16.30 15.09
C GLY A 85 -8.78 14.78 15.23
N CYS A 86 -7.74 14.05 15.68
CA CYS A 86 -7.77 12.58 15.76
C CYS A 86 -8.39 12.07 17.07
N LYS A 87 -9.58 11.47 16.99
CA LYS A 87 -10.25 10.83 18.13
C LYS A 87 -10.90 9.52 17.69
N ARG A 88 -10.81 8.48 18.53
CA ARG A 88 -11.40 7.15 18.27
C ARG A 88 -11.06 6.56 16.88
N GLY A 89 -9.88 6.90 16.35
CA GLY A 89 -9.34 6.37 15.10
C GLY A 89 -9.82 7.04 13.81
N ILE A 90 -10.54 8.15 13.91
CA ILE A 90 -10.88 9.05 12.81
C ILE A 90 -10.25 10.42 13.02
N CYS A 91 -10.08 11.18 11.94
CA CYS A 91 -9.65 12.57 12.00
C CYS A 91 -10.79 13.51 11.59
N THR A 92 -11.11 14.50 12.41
CA THR A 92 -12.11 15.52 12.10
C THR A 92 -11.46 16.89 12.10
N VAL A 93 -11.56 17.62 10.99
CA VAL A 93 -10.90 18.93 10.81
C VAL A 93 -11.88 19.90 10.13
N PRO A 94 -11.98 21.17 10.57
CA PRO A 94 -12.70 22.20 9.83
C PRO A 94 -11.96 22.55 8.53
N ILE A 95 -12.70 22.83 7.46
CA ILE A 95 -12.13 23.24 6.17
C ILE A 95 -11.97 24.76 6.17
N LYS A 96 -10.84 25.25 5.65
CA LYS A 96 -10.54 26.68 5.59
C LYS A 96 -11.48 27.39 4.63
N GLU A 97 -12.12 28.47 5.08
CA GLU A 97 -13.15 29.16 4.30
C GLU A 97 -12.58 29.96 3.11
N GLU A 98 -11.33 30.38 3.21
CA GLU A 98 -10.68 31.19 2.18
C GLU A 98 -10.35 30.37 0.94
N THR A 99 -9.86 29.14 1.16
CA THR A 99 -9.35 28.27 0.10
C THR A 99 -10.27 27.09 -0.21
N MET A 100 -11.24 26.77 0.65
CA MET A 100 -12.03 25.52 0.61
C MET A 100 -11.15 24.27 0.61
N THR A 101 -9.95 24.34 1.18
CA THR A 101 -9.01 23.22 1.23
C THR A 101 -8.73 22.75 2.65
N ALA A 102 -8.43 21.45 2.79
CA ALA A 102 -7.92 20.85 4.01
C ALA A 102 -6.74 19.93 3.69
N SER A 103 -5.61 20.19 4.36
CA SER A 103 -4.37 19.43 4.23
C SER A 103 -4.06 18.68 5.52
N PHE A 104 -3.60 17.43 5.39
CA PHE A 104 -3.54 16.48 6.49
C PHE A 104 -2.10 16.15 6.92
N CYS A 105 -1.37 17.15 7.43
CA CYS A 105 0.08 17.08 7.62
C CYS A 105 0.61 16.31 8.83
N ASN A 106 -0.26 15.87 9.74
CA ASN A 106 0.12 15.17 10.97
C ASN A 106 -0.71 13.89 11.19
N LEU A 107 -1.11 13.21 10.12
CA LEU A 107 -1.84 11.96 10.19
C LEU A 107 -0.91 10.77 10.05
N GLY A 108 -0.88 9.89 11.04
CA GLY A 108 -0.24 8.58 10.95
C GLY A 108 -1.28 7.46 11.05
N ILE A 109 -0.85 6.24 10.72
CA ILE A 109 -1.69 5.05 10.76
C ILE A 109 -1.20 4.17 11.91
N GLN A 110 -2.08 4.00 12.91
CA GLN A 110 -1.88 3.06 14.00
C GLN A 110 -2.50 1.72 13.62
N CYS A 111 -1.65 0.71 13.37
CA CYS A 111 -2.09 -0.62 13.00
C CYS A 111 -2.43 -1.47 14.23
N VAL A 112 -3.41 -2.36 14.05
CA VAL A 112 -3.84 -3.34 15.07
C VAL A 112 -3.32 -4.73 14.73
N LYS A 113 -3.24 -5.61 15.73
CA LYS A 113 -2.92 -7.03 15.53
C LYS A 113 -4.18 -7.78 15.07
N LYS A 114 -4.00 -8.93 14.43
CA LYS A 114 -5.13 -9.77 13.97
C LYS A 114 -6.16 -10.07 15.06
N LYS A 115 -5.70 -10.34 16.28
CA LYS A 115 -6.57 -10.60 17.44
C LYS A 115 -7.40 -9.40 17.91
N ASP A 116 -6.99 -8.18 17.58
CA ASP A 116 -7.63 -6.94 18.04
C ASP A 116 -8.56 -6.34 16.95
N ILE A 117 -8.72 -7.02 15.80
CA ILE A 117 -9.54 -6.56 14.68
C ILE A 117 -11.00 -6.38 15.09
N GLU A 118 -11.56 -7.35 15.81
CA GLU A 118 -12.97 -7.34 16.18
C GLU A 118 -13.30 -6.16 17.11
N GLU A 119 -12.48 -5.93 18.14
CA GLU A 119 -12.62 -4.81 19.06
C GLU A 119 -12.47 -3.47 18.33
N ALA A 120 -11.48 -3.36 17.44
CA ALA A 120 -11.27 -2.13 16.68
C ALA A 120 -12.48 -1.80 15.79
N LEU A 121 -13.10 -2.80 15.15
CA LEU A 121 -14.29 -2.60 14.31
C LEU A 121 -15.54 -2.31 15.15
N LYS A 122 -15.70 -2.87 16.35
CA LYS A 122 -16.77 -2.49 17.29
C LYS A 122 -16.70 -1.00 17.64
N ILE A 123 -15.50 -0.46 17.89
CA ILE A 123 -15.32 0.96 18.15
C ILE A 123 -15.81 1.81 16.96
N ARG A 124 -15.63 1.36 15.72
CA ARG A 124 -16.09 2.05 14.49
C ARG A 124 -17.61 2.01 14.35
N GLU A 125 -18.20 0.87 14.68
CA GLU A 125 -19.65 0.67 14.71
C GLU A 125 -20.30 1.62 15.73
N GLU A 126 -19.74 1.74 16.94
CA GLU A 126 -20.25 2.63 17.99
C GLU A 126 -20.23 4.11 17.61
N ILE A 127 -19.20 4.57 16.88
CA ILE A 127 -19.12 5.95 16.36
C ILE A 127 -19.89 6.14 15.05
N ARG A 128 -20.54 5.08 14.54
CA ARG A 128 -21.29 5.08 13.27
C ARG A 128 -20.45 5.52 12.07
N VAL A 129 -19.18 5.12 12.03
CA VAL A 129 -18.27 5.39 10.91
C VAL A 129 -18.33 4.21 9.94
N ASP A 130 -19.25 4.32 8.98
CA ASP A 130 -19.39 3.41 7.84
C ASP A 130 -19.74 4.23 6.59
N PRO A 131 -18.73 4.83 5.92
CA PRO A 131 -18.96 5.79 4.85
C PRO A 131 -19.81 5.26 3.69
N PHE A 132 -19.79 3.94 3.47
CA PHE A 132 -20.45 3.26 2.36
C PHE A 132 -21.60 2.34 2.78
N ARG A 133 -21.99 2.37 4.07
CA ARG A 133 -23.09 1.55 4.62
C ARG A 133 -22.93 0.05 4.33
N THR A 134 -21.70 -0.44 4.42
CA THR A 134 -21.34 -1.84 4.12
C THR A 134 -21.50 -2.77 5.33
N GLY A 135 -21.77 -2.21 6.51
CA GLY A 135 -21.85 -2.93 7.78
C GLY A 135 -20.49 -3.40 8.31
N PHE A 136 -20.54 -4.17 9.39
CA PHE A 136 -19.36 -4.64 10.14
C PHE A 136 -19.19 -6.16 10.16
N SER A 137 -19.93 -6.89 9.32
CA SER A 137 -19.89 -8.36 9.30
C SER A 137 -18.52 -8.95 8.93
N HIS A 138 -17.68 -8.19 8.21
CA HIS A 138 -16.30 -8.59 7.88
C HIS A 138 -15.40 -8.74 9.10
N ARG A 139 -15.80 -8.22 10.27
CA ARG A 139 -15.09 -8.48 11.53
C ARG A 139 -15.03 -9.97 11.88
N ASN A 140 -15.99 -10.76 11.40
CA ASN A 140 -16.07 -12.21 11.62
C ASN A 140 -15.14 -13.00 10.67
N GLN A 141 -14.52 -12.34 9.69
CA GLN A 141 -13.56 -12.93 8.76
C GLN A 141 -12.24 -12.14 8.76
N PRO A 142 -11.49 -12.10 9.88
CA PRO A 142 -10.30 -11.26 10.00
C PRO A 142 -9.20 -11.56 8.98
N THR A 143 -9.17 -12.78 8.44
CA THR A 143 -8.23 -13.21 7.39
C THR A 143 -8.48 -12.55 6.04
N SER A 144 -9.68 -12.03 5.80
CA SER A 144 -10.05 -11.32 4.56
C SER A 144 -9.64 -9.85 4.54
N ILE A 145 -9.16 -9.31 5.67
CA ILE A 145 -8.78 -7.91 5.81
C ILE A 145 -7.27 -7.76 5.61
N ASP A 146 -6.87 -7.04 4.57
CA ASP A 146 -5.47 -6.70 4.33
C ASP A 146 -4.99 -5.65 5.34
N LEU A 147 -4.21 -6.08 6.34
CA LEU A 147 -3.63 -5.19 7.34
C LEU A 147 -2.41 -4.40 6.84
N ASN A 148 -1.93 -4.70 5.63
CA ASN A 148 -0.77 -4.02 5.03
C ASN A 148 -1.20 -2.91 4.08
N ALA A 149 -2.50 -2.73 3.82
CA ALA A 149 -3.00 -1.69 2.92
C ALA A 149 -4.29 -1.05 3.43
N VAL A 150 -4.37 0.28 3.34
CA VAL A 150 -5.59 1.05 3.62
C VAL A 150 -5.82 2.09 2.55
N ARG A 151 -7.04 2.63 2.47
CA ARG A 151 -7.30 3.91 1.79
C ARG A 151 -7.87 4.90 2.79
N LEU A 152 -7.65 6.20 2.56
CA LEU A 152 -8.33 7.27 3.29
C LEU A 152 -9.68 7.54 2.65
N CYS A 153 -10.74 7.57 3.44
CA CYS A 153 -12.06 8.03 3.01
C CYS A 153 -12.36 9.40 3.62
N PHE A 154 -12.65 10.37 2.76
CA PHE A 154 -12.98 11.74 3.12
C PHE A 154 -14.50 11.93 3.04
N GLN A 155 -15.13 12.20 4.18
CA GLN A 155 -16.54 12.54 4.29
C GLN A 155 -16.67 14.01 4.68
N VAL A 156 -17.19 14.83 3.78
CA VAL A 156 -17.37 16.27 4.02
C VAL A 156 -18.83 16.54 4.39
N PHE A 157 -19.02 17.37 5.41
CA PHE A 157 -20.32 17.84 5.85
C PHE A 157 -20.34 19.36 5.80
N LEU A 158 -21.31 19.91 5.07
CA LEU A 158 -21.53 21.35 4.96
C LEU A 158 -22.49 21.82 6.05
N GLU A 159 -22.35 23.08 6.41
CA GLU A 159 -23.32 23.78 7.25
C GLU A 159 -24.64 23.99 6.50
N ASP A 160 -25.76 23.65 7.14
CA ASP A 160 -27.09 23.66 6.52
C ASP A 160 -28.06 24.59 7.27
N GLY A 161 -27.89 25.90 7.06
CA GLY A 161 -28.80 26.93 7.55
C GLY A 161 -28.77 27.21 9.07
N VAL A 162 -28.14 26.35 9.87
CA VAL A 162 -27.93 26.57 11.31
C VAL A 162 -26.44 26.72 11.60
N PRO A 163 -25.99 27.86 12.15
CA PRO A 163 -24.61 28.09 12.51
C PRO A 163 -24.02 26.97 13.38
N ASN A 164 -22.82 26.50 13.02
CA ASN A 164 -22.07 25.39 13.61
C ASN A 164 -22.76 24.02 13.58
N LYS A 165 -23.76 23.80 12.71
CA LYS A 165 -24.36 22.48 12.47
C LYS A 165 -24.06 21.98 11.06
N PHE A 166 -23.14 21.01 10.98
CA PHE A 166 -22.73 20.37 9.74
C PHE A 166 -23.59 19.13 9.45
N THR A 167 -24.74 19.31 8.82
CA THR A 167 -25.72 18.23 8.61
C THR A 167 -25.87 17.80 7.15
N TYR A 168 -25.32 18.54 6.19
CA TYR A 168 -25.46 18.20 4.76
C TYR A 168 -24.23 17.41 4.27
N PRO A 169 -24.32 16.07 4.08
CA PRO A 169 -23.19 15.26 3.65
C PRO A 169 -22.97 15.37 2.14
N LEU A 170 -21.71 15.50 1.73
CA LEU A 170 -21.28 15.27 0.34
C LEU A 170 -20.98 13.80 0.10
N THR A 171 -20.92 13.40 -1.18
CA THR A 171 -20.49 12.06 -1.57
C THR A 171 -19.07 11.78 -1.05
N PRO A 172 -18.85 10.68 -0.30
CA PRO A 172 -17.52 10.32 0.18
C PRO A 172 -16.54 10.04 -0.96
N VAL A 173 -15.30 10.51 -0.81
CA VAL A 173 -14.22 10.27 -1.78
C VAL A 173 -13.13 9.43 -1.13
N VAL A 174 -12.53 8.51 -1.89
CA VAL A 174 -11.51 7.58 -1.39
C VAL A 174 -10.18 7.85 -2.08
N SER A 175 -9.10 7.93 -1.30
CA SER A 175 -7.74 8.12 -1.80
C SER A 175 -7.21 6.89 -2.53
N ASP A 176 -6.03 7.05 -3.14
CA ASP A 176 -5.19 5.91 -3.55
C ASP A 176 -4.75 5.05 -2.36
N PRO A 177 -4.42 3.76 -2.57
CA PRO A 177 -3.97 2.88 -1.49
C PRO A 177 -2.66 3.35 -0.86
N ILE A 178 -2.63 3.26 0.46
CA ILE A 178 -1.45 3.43 1.29
C ILE A 178 -1.06 2.06 1.80
N TYR A 179 0.17 1.65 1.53
CA TYR A 179 0.74 0.39 1.97
C TYR A 179 1.69 0.61 3.15
N ASP A 180 1.70 -0.32 4.09
CA ASP A 180 2.67 -0.32 5.18
C ASP A 180 4.08 -0.51 4.61
N LYS A 181 4.93 0.52 4.68
CA LYS A 181 6.34 0.44 4.26
C LYS A 181 7.09 -0.72 4.93
N LYS A 182 6.69 -1.13 6.15
CA LYS A 182 7.31 -2.30 6.81
C LYS A 182 6.96 -3.61 6.11
N ALA A 183 5.77 -3.71 5.51
CA ALA A 183 5.36 -4.86 4.72
C ALA A 183 5.87 -4.77 3.27
N MET A 184 6.07 -3.55 2.76
CA MET A 184 6.52 -3.23 1.41
C MET A 184 7.99 -2.77 1.37
N SER A 185 8.90 -3.54 1.99
CA SER A 185 10.34 -3.31 1.89
C SER A 185 10.82 -3.33 0.44
N ASP A 186 11.80 -2.50 0.10
CA ASP A 186 12.44 -2.58 -1.22
C ASP A 186 13.04 -3.97 -1.40
N LEU A 187 12.85 -4.55 -2.59
CA LEU A 187 13.45 -5.83 -2.92
C LEU A 187 14.91 -5.59 -3.31
N VAL A 188 15.84 -6.23 -2.63
CA VAL A 188 17.27 -6.09 -2.91
C VAL A 188 17.91 -7.46 -2.84
N ILE A 189 18.62 -7.84 -3.91
CA ILE A 189 19.53 -8.98 -3.89
C ILE A 189 20.88 -8.46 -3.38
N CYS A 190 21.33 -8.99 -2.25
CA CYS A 190 22.61 -8.62 -1.66
C CYS A 190 23.75 -9.47 -2.23
N LYS A 191 23.51 -10.77 -2.46
CA LYS A 191 24.51 -11.71 -2.97
C LYS A 191 23.87 -12.98 -3.51
N LEU A 192 24.49 -13.58 -4.52
CA LEU A 192 24.20 -14.94 -5.00
C LEU A 192 25.38 -15.87 -4.67
N SER A 193 25.10 -17.14 -4.35
CA SER A 193 26.15 -18.16 -4.23
C SER A 193 26.85 -18.39 -5.57
N ASP A 194 26.08 -18.32 -6.65
CA ASP A 194 26.50 -18.56 -8.03
C ASP A 194 25.72 -17.63 -8.97
N CYS A 195 26.37 -17.20 -10.04
CA CYS A 195 25.75 -16.42 -11.12
C CYS A 195 25.65 -17.20 -12.44
N THR A 196 25.84 -18.52 -12.40
CA THR A 196 25.77 -19.38 -13.59
C THR A 196 25.08 -20.71 -13.29
N CYS A 197 24.42 -21.28 -14.29
CA CYS A 197 23.95 -22.68 -14.28
C CYS A 197 23.86 -23.23 -15.70
N THR A 198 23.72 -24.55 -15.88
CA THR A 198 23.49 -25.12 -17.21
C THR A 198 22.07 -24.86 -17.70
N VAL A 199 21.85 -24.88 -19.01
CA VAL A 199 20.52 -24.74 -19.65
C VAL A 199 19.48 -25.74 -19.18
N ALA A 200 19.89 -26.87 -18.59
CA ALA A 200 18.98 -27.81 -17.94
C ALA A 200 18.24 -27.23 -16.73
N GLY A 201 18.81 -26.21 -16.08
CA GLY A 201 18.31 -25.70 -14.79
C GLY A 201 18.59 -26.68 -13.64
N GLY A 202 17.85 -26.52 -12.55
CA GLY A 202 17.90 -27.42 -11.39
C GLY A 202 19.10 -27.22 -10.45
N LYS A 203 20.04 -26.32 -10.78
CA LYS A 203 21.15 -25.97 -9.89
C LYS A 203 20.60 -25.28 -8.65
N GLU A 204 20.98 -25.77 -7.48
CA GLU A 204 20.64 -25.11 -6.21
C GLU A 204 21.49 -23.85 -6.04
N ILE A 205 20.83 -22.73 -5.72
CA ILE A 205 21.45 -21.42 -5.49
C ILE A 205 20.93 -20.85 -4.18
N ILE A 206 21.85 -20.25 -3.41
CA ILE A 206 21.51 -19.48 -2.23
C ILE A 206 21.58 -17.99 -2.57
N LEU A 207 20.46 -17.29 -2.43
CA LEU A 207 20.32 -15.86 -2.63
C LEU A 207 20.18 -15.16 -1.27
N LEU A 208 21.10 -14.25 -0.95
CA LEU A 208 20.99 -13.34 0.20
C LEU A 208 20.27 -12.07 -0.23
N CYS A 209 19.31 -11.61 0.56
CA CYS A 209 18.48 -10.45 0.24
C CYS A 209 18.13 -9.63 1.48
N GLU A 210 17.65 -8.41 1.23
CA GLU A 210 16.91 -7.64 2.23
C GLU A 210 15.61 -8.35 2.60
N LYS A 211 14.98 -7.90 3.69
CA LYS A 211 13.84 -8.59 4.27
C LYS A 211 12.68 -8.79 3.26
N VAL A 212 12.30 -10.04 3.00
CA VAL A 212 11.18 -10.43 2.13
C VAL A 212 10.02 -11.10 2.87
N ALA A 213 8.82 -11.06 2.28
CA ALA A 213 7.68 -11.84 2.75
C ALA A 213 7.67 -13.22 2.08
N LYS A 214 7.80 -14.31 2.85
CA LYS A 214 7.96 -15.67 2.32
C LYS A 214 6.79 -16.18 1.46
N GLU A 215 5.60 -15.63 1.62
CA GLU A 215 4.40 -16.00 0.84
C GLU A 215 4.15 -15.06 -0.35
N ASP A 216 4.97 -14.03 -0.53
CA ASP A 216 4.78 -12.97 -1.54
C ASP A 216 6.14 -12.57 -2.13
N ILE A 217 6.87 -13.58 -2.62
CA ILE A 217 8.18 -13.40 -3.25
C ILE A 217 8.41 -14.47 -4.30
N GLN A 218 9.04 -14.08 -5.41
CA GLN A 218 9.48 -14.95 -6.50
C GLN A 218 10.88 -14.53 -6.95
N ILE A 219 11.61 -15.48 -7.53
CA ILE A 219 12.90 -15.24 -8.18
C ILE A 219 12.65 -15.32 -9.68
N HIS A 220 12.83 -14.20 -10.36
CA HIS A 220 12.48 -14.03 -11.77
C HIS A 220 13.77 -13.98 -12.60
N PHE A 221 13.89 -14.91 -13.53
CA PHE A 221 14.93 -14.96 -14.56
C PHE A 221 14.34 -14.49 -15.87
N TYR A 222 15.06 -13.68 -16.63
CA TYR A 222 14.61 -13.27 -17.94
C TYR A 222 15.75 -12.94 -18.91
N GLU A 223 15.52 -13.22 -20.18
CA GLU A 223 16.38 -12.78 -21.28
C GLU A 223 15.72 -11.56 -21.94
N GLU A 224 16.50 -10.50 -22.14
CA GLU A 224 16.04 -9.29 -22.80
C GLU A 224 16.84 -9.06 -24.09
N ARG A 225 16.14 -8.71 -25.18
CA ARG A 225 16.73 -8.29 -26.45
C ARG A 225 15.97 -7.07 -26.95
N ASP A 226 16.71 -6.01 -27.30
CA ASP A 226 16.16 -4.75 -27.81
C ASP A 226 15.03 -4.16 -26.95
N GLY A 227 15.18 -4.22 -25.61
CA GLY A 227 14.17 -3.73 -24.66
C GLY A 227 12.98 -4.66 -24.44
N ASN A 228 12.95 -5.84 -25.07
CA ASN A 228 11.86 -6.79 -24.98
C ASN A 228 12.28 -8.07 -24.28
N ILE A 229 11.48 -8.52 -23.32
CA ILE A 229 11.66 -9.83 -22.67
C ILE A 229 11.31 -10.92 -23.68
N VAL A 230 12.31 -11.69 -24.10
CA VAL A 230 12.16 -12.80 -25.07
C VAL A 230 12.07 -14.17 -24.40
N TRP A 231 12.31 -14.23 -23.09
CA TRP A 231 12.13 -15.42 -22.26
C TRP A 231 12.03 -15.00 -20.79
N GLU A 232 11.18 -15.68 -20.04
CA GLU A 232 11.12 -15.59 -18.58
C GLU A 232 11.04 -16.99 -17.95
N GLY A 233 11.57 -17.11 -16.73
CA GLY A 233 11.52 -18.32 -15.92
C GLY A 233 11.54 -17.98 -14.44
N PHE A 234 11.01 -18.87 -13.60
CA PHE A 234 10.94 -18.65 -12.15
C PHE A 234 11.75 -19.69 -11.39
N GLY A 235 12.54 -19.24 -10.42
CA GLY A 235 13.25 -20.13 -9.50
C GLY A 235 12.26 -20.97 -8.70
N ASP A 236 12.54 -22.26 -8.57
CA ASP A 236 11.70 -23.21 -7.86
C ASP A 236 12.10 -23.29 -6.38
N PHE A 237 11.17 -22.94 -5.49
CA PHE A 237 11.33 -23.04 -4.04
C PHE A 237 9.98 -23.04 -3.31
N GLN A 238 9.98 -23.47 -2.06
CA GLN A 238 8.83 -23.41 -1.16
C GLN A 238 9.03 -22.34 -0.07
N PRO A 239 7.97 -21.85 0.59
CA PRO A 239 8.09 -20.86 1.68
C PRO A 239 9.02 -21.29 2.82
N THR A 240 9.23 -22.60 3.01
CA THR A 240 10.17 -23.20 3.98
C THR A 240 11.63 -22.97 3.61
N HIS A 241 11.95 -22.76 2.32
CA HIS A 241 13.30 -22.45 1.84
C HIS A 241 13.68 -20.97 2.01
N VAL A 242 12.73 -20.12 2.41
CA VAL A 242 12.99 -18.72 2.75
C VAL A 242 13.51 -18.64 4.19
N HIS A 243 14.84 -18.64 4.33
CA HIS A 243 15.51 -18.62 5.62
C HIS A 243 15.42 -17.24 6.28
N LYS A 244 14.67 -17.16 7.37
CA LYS A 244 14.56 -15.97 8.25
C LYS A 244 14.26 -14.67 7.50
N GLN A 245 13.58 -14.77 6.35
CA GLN A 245 13.21 -13.65 5.49
C GLN A 245 14.38 -12.90 4.83
N VAL A 246 15.61 -13.40 4.91
CA VAL A 246 16.82 -12.70 4.43
C VAL A 246 17.71 -13.56 3.52
N ALA A 247 17.32 -14.82 3.31
CA ALA A 247 17.94 -15.68 2.32
C ALA A 247 16.90 -16.64 1.73
N ILE A 248 17.12 -17.06 0.49
CA ILE A 248 16.26 -18.00 -0.24
C ILE A 248 17.17 -19.06 -0.86
N SER A 249 16.93 -20.34 -0.54
CA SER A 249 17.46 -21.45 -1.34
C SER A 249 16.42 -21.81 -2.42
N PHE A 250 16.86 -21.91 -3.67
CA PHE A 250 15.99 -22.23 -4.79
C PHE A 250 16.74 -23.01 -5.86
N ARG A 251 16.00 -23.62 -6.79
CA ARG A 251 16.55 -24.26 -7.98
C ARG A 251 16.33 -23.41 -9.21
N THR A 252 17.36 -23.28 -10.05
CA THR A 252 17.24 -22.49 -11.29
C THR A 252 16.19 -23.09 -12.23
N PRO A 253 15.40 -22.26 -12.93
CA PRO A 253 14.49 -22.76 -13.96
C PRO A 253 15.28 -23.36 -15.12
N ARG A 254 14.62 -24.20 -15.93
CA ARG A 254 15.19 -24.66 -17.20
C ARG A 254 15.14 -23.52 -18.22
N TYR A 255 16.21 -23.35 -19.01
CA TYR A 255 16.21 -22.38 -20.11
C TYR A 255 15.37 -22.89 -21.30
N LYS A 256 14.87 -21.98 -22.15
CA LYS A 256 13.95 -22.33 -23.25
C LYS A 256 14.49 -23.39 -24.23
N LEU A 257 15.80 -23.41 -24.47
CA LEU A 257 16.48 -24.35 -25.37
C LEU A 257 17.59 -25.09 -24.60
N LEU A 258 17.69 -26.41 -24.81
CA LEU A 258 18.79 -27.21 -24.24
C LEU A 258 20.05 -27.19 -25.11
N GLU A 259 19.89 -26.94 -26.40
CA GLU A 259 20.99 -26.89 -27.35
C GLU A 259 21.35 -25.42 -27.55
N VAL A 260 22.44 -24.99 -26.92
CA VAL A 260 23.04 -23.67 -27.09
C VAL A 260 24.53 -23.82 -27.33
N GLU A 261 25.06 -23.10 -28.32
CA GLU A 261 26.47 -23.19 -28.70
C GLU A 261 27.39 -22.32 -27.82
N ALA A 262 26.82 -21.31 -27.16
CA ALA A 262 27.54 -20.35 -26.33
C ALA A 262 26.74 -19.99 -25.07
N PRO A 263 27.40 -19.49 -24.02
CA PRO A 263 26.73 -18.97 -22.83
C PRO A 263 25.67 -17.91 -23.18
N VAL A 264 24.47 -18.10 -22.62
CA VAL A 264 23.36 -17.17 -22.78
C VAL A 264 23.30 -16.24 -21.58
N LYS A 265 23.37 -14.94 -21.83
CA LYS A 265 23.23 -13.91 -20.79
C LYS A 265 21.76 -13.67 -20.51
N VAL A 266 21.40 -13.75 -19.24
CA VAL A 266 20.07 -13.42 -18.72
C VAL A 266 20.22 -12.52 -17.49
N ASN A 267 19.11 -12.05 -16.96
CA ASN A 267 19.06 -11.33 -15.70
C ASN A 267 18.30 -12.15 -14.66
N ILE A 268 18.66 -11.97 -13.39
CA ILE A 268 17.94 -12.47 -12.22
C ILE A 268 17.53 -11.29 -11.35
N GLN A 269 16.29 -11.31 -10.87
CA GLN A 269 15.77 -10.31 -9.94
C GLN A 269 14.76 -10.93 -8.97
N LEU A 270 14.56 -10.28 -7.82
CA LEU A 270 13.41 -10.57 -6.97
C LEU A 270 12.17 -9.90 -7.56
N ARG A 271 11.02 -10.57 -7.46
CA ARG A 271 9.72 -10.03 -7.84
C ARG A 271 8.70 -10.31 -6.75
N ARG A 272 7.90 -9.30 -6.39
CA ARG A 272 6.77 -9.43 -5.47
C ARG A 272 5.48 -9.57 -6.27
N PRO A 273 4.78 -10.72 -6.23
CA PRO A 273 3.56 -10.93 -6.99
C PRO A 273 2.42 -9.95 -6.66
N SER A 274 2.28 -9.56 -5.38
CA SER A 274 1.14 -8.74 -4.92
C SER A 274 1.04 -7.34 -5.53
N ASP A 275 2.17 -6.75 -5.92
CA ASP A 275 2.23 -5.39 -6.46
C ASP A 275 3.14 -5.24 -7.70
N GLY A 276 3.77 -6.33 -8.15
CA GLY A 276 4.66 -6.34 -9.30
C GLY A 276 6.01 -5.68 -9.06
N ALA A 277 6.35 -5.25 -7.83
CA ALA A 277 7.63 -4.63 -7.55
C ALA A 277 8.79 -5.61 -7.80
N THR A 278 9.89 -5.09 -8.32
CA THR A 278 11.11 -5.86 -8.61
C THR A 278 12.31 -5.25 -7.91
N SER A 279 13.33 -6.07 -7.64
CA SER A 279 14.66 -5.54 -7.32
C SER A 279 15.34 -5.03 -8.58
N GLU A 280 16.46 -4.33 -8.39
CA GLU A 280 17.42 -4.16 -9.48
C GLU A 280 17.84 -5.54 -10.03
N PRO A 281 17.96 -5.70 -11.35
CA PRO A 281 18.40 -6.94 -11.95
C PRO A 281 19.90 -7.14 -11.79
N LEU A 282 20.30 -8.40 -11.59
CA LEU A 282 21.69 -8.82 -11.62
C LEU A 282 21.95 -9.73 -12.83
N PRO A 283 23.15 -9.67 -13.43
CA PRO A 283 23.50 -10.54 -14.54
C PRO A 283 23.61 -12.00 -14.06
N PHE A 284 23.16 -12.92 -14.91
CA PHE A 284 23.25 -14.37 -14.70
C PHE A 284 23.50 -15.05 -16.05
N GLU A 285 24.22 -16.17 -16.09
CA GLU A 285 24.52 -16.87 -17.35
C GLU A 285 24.07 -18.33 -17.36
N TYR A 286 23.42 -18.72 -18.46
CA TYR A 286 23.12 -20.11 -18.76
C TYR A 286 24.19 -20.71 -19.66
N LEU A 287 24.81 -21.80 -19.21
CA LEU A 287 25.89 -22.50 -19.91
C LEU A 287 25.34 -23.68 -20.74
N PRO A 288 25.98 -24.03 -21.87
CA PRO A 288 25.73 -25.28 -22.58
C PRO A 288 25.80 -26.52 -21.65
N LEU A 289 25.14 -27.61 -22.03
CA LEU A 289 25.14 -28.84 -21.23
C LEU A 289 26.53 -29.48 -21.09
N ASP A 290 27.39 -29.29 -22.09
CA ASP A 290 28.73 -29.89 -22.16
C ASP A 290 29.84 -28.98 -21.59
N SER A 291 29.46 -27.92 -20.85
CA SER A 291 30.39 -26.94 -20.26
C SER A 291 30.92 -27.33 -18.88
#